data_AF-A0A1C3EE71-F1
#
_entry.id   AF-A0A1C3EE71-F1
#
_cell.length_a   1.000
_cell.length_b   1.000
_cell.length_c   1.000
_cell.angle_alpha   90.00
_cell.angle_beta   90.00
_cell.angle_gamma   90.00
#
_symmetry.space_group_name_H-M   'P 1'
#
loop_
_entity.id
_entity.type
_entity.pdbx_description
1 polymer ?
#
loop_
_entity_poly.entity_id
_entity_poly.type
_entity_poly.pdbx_seq_one_letter_code
_entity_poly.pdbx_strand_id
1 'polypeptide(L)'
;MTTLLKPVITRAGLNAIFNATSNGFQAKVTHVALGEAAYKPNENRRALDKERSRFPIARGKTVTPTQIHMSVLDNSDKSFWVREVGFFLDDGTLFAVYSEPNKALAYKSPEVDLLLAFELALSGIPADSLTIIDKGAELNILIAPELAKMATAQITMMNRYLTLKAHLDEQAKQHTQQLAQIATIQIDSMRRYLTDKLQ
;
A
#
# COMPACT_ATOMS: atom_id res chain seq x y z
N MET A 1 7.79 -12.85 -11.77
CA MET A 1 8.92 -13.80 -11.68
C MET A 1 9.69 -13.50 -10.42
N THR A 2 9.93 -14.48 -9.55
CA THR A 2 10.80 -14.30 -8.37
C THR A 2 12.25 -14.30 -8.85
N THR A 3 13.02 -13.28 -8.50
CA THR A 3 14.44 -13.23 -8.85
C THR A 3 15.23 -13.80 -7.67
N LEU A 4 15.96 -14.89 -7.90
CA LEU A 4 16.85 -15.45 -6.89
C LEU A 4 18.07 -14.54 -6.75
N LEU A 5 18.20 -13.90 -5.59
CA LEU A 5 19.33 -13.05 -5.28
C LEU A 5 20.29 -13.79 -4.34
N LYS A 6 21.58 -13.67 -4.60
CA LYS A 6 22.63 -14.14 -3.69
C LYS A 6 23.28 -12.93 -3.02
N PRO A 7 22.65 -12.36 -1.98
CA PRO A 7 23.22 -11.22 -1.27
C PRO A 7 24.50 -11.62 -0.54
N VAL A 8 25.38 -10.66 -0.35
CA VAL A 8 26.54 -10.80 0.53
C VAL A 8 26.09 -10.43 1.95
N ILE A 9 26.22 -11.37 2.88
CA ILE A 9 25.97 -11.11 4.29
C ILE A 9 27.11 -10.26 4.84
N THR A 10 26.80 -9.19 5.57
CA THR A 10 27.82 -8.31 6.13
C THR A 10 28.35 -8.88 7.44
N ARG A 11 29.59 -8.54 7.79
CA ARG A 11 30.19 -8.88 9.09
C ARG A 11 29.41 -8.24 10.25
N ALA A 12 28.90 -7.03 10.05
CA ALA A 12 28.07 -6.36 11.04
C ALA A 12 26.76 -7.14 11.29
N GLY A 13 26.11 -7.59 10.21
CA GLY A 13 24.92 -8.43 10.24
C GLY A 13 25.15 -9.77 10.93
N LEU A 14 26.22 -10.48 10.56
CA LEU A 14 26.60 -11.73 11.22
C LEU A 14 26.82 -11.53 12.71
N ASN A 15 27.58 -10.51 13.11
CA ASN A 15 27.84 -10.21 14.52
C ASN A 15 26.54 -9.89 15.28
N ALA A 16 25.63 -9.13 14.67
CA ALA A 16 24.33 -8.84 15.27
C ALA A 16 23.49 -10.12 15.49
N ILE A 17 23.50 -11.05 14.54
CA ILE A 17 22.85 -12.36 14.67
C ILE A 17 23.47 -13.18 15.80
N PHE A 18 24.81 -13.27 15.84
CA PHE A 18 25.50 -13.99 16.91
C PHE A 18 25.19 -13.39 18.27
N ASN A 19 25.25 -12.06 18.41
CA ASN A 19 24.92 -11.38 19.65
C ASN A 19 23.48 -11.62 20.10
N ALA A 20 22.52 -11.58 19.17
CA ALA A 20 21.12 -11.90 19.48
C ALA A 20 20.99 -13.35 19.97
N THR A 21 21.60 -14.29 19.25
CA THR A 21 21.54 -15.73 19.53
C THR A 21 22.18 -16.07 20.88
N SER A 22 23.34 -15.46 21.18
CA SER A 22 24.02 -15.63 22.47
C SER A 22 23.18 -15.10 23.65
N ASN A 23 22.29 -14.15 23.41
CA ASN A 23 21.36 -13.63 24.41
C ASN A 23 20.02 -14.40 24.43
N GLY A 24 19.91 -15.51 23.69
CA GLY A 24 18.68 -16.32 23.60
C GLY A 24 17.58 -15.72 22.72
N PHE A 25 17.91 -14.70 21.91
CA PHE A 25 16.99 -14.04 20.99
C PHE A 25 17.33 -14.33 19.53
N GLN A 26 16.36 -14.14 18.64
CA GLN A 26 16.58 -14.21 17.20
C GLN A 26 16.72 -12.79 16.64
N ALA A 27 17.62 -12.59 15.68
CA ALA A 27 17.72 -11.31 14.99
C ALA A 27 16.49 -11.09 14.12
N LYS A 28 15.98 -9.85 14.10
CA LYS A 28 14.74 -9.51 13.40
C LYS A 28 15.04 -8.69 12.16
N VAL A 29 14.79 -9.23 10.97
CA VAL A 29 14.81 -8.41 9.74
C VAL A 29 13.47 -7.70 9.62
N THR A 30 13.50 -6.38 9.50
CA THR A 30 12.30 -5.53 9.53
C THR A 30 12.14 -4.67 8.28
N HIS A 31 13.24 -4.29 7.65
CA HIS A 31 13.25 -3.34 6.55
C HIS A 31 14.13 -3.79 5.38
N VAL A 32 13.75 -3.33 4.19
CA VAL A 32 14.55 -3.45 2.97
C VAL A 32 14.75 -2.06 2.39
N ALA A 33 15.99 -1.72 2.07
CA ALA A 33 16.31 -0.51 1.34
C ALA A 33 16.63 -0.79 -0.11
N LEU A 34 16.20 0.12 -0.99
CA LEU A 34 16.46 0.10 -2.42
C LEU A 34 17.37 1.29 -2.75
N GLY A 35 18.37 1.05 -3.60
CA GLY A 35 19.31 2.07 -4.04
C GLY A 35 19.68 1.97 -5.51
N GLU A 36 20.47 2.95 -5.95
CA GLU A 36 20.78 3.19 -7.37
C GLU A 36 22.21 2.82 -7.75
N ALA A 37 23.08 2.50 -6.78
CA ALA A 37 24.45 2.11 -7.07
C ALA A 37 24.53 0.67 -7.59
N ALA A 38 25.42 0.43 -8.55
CA ALA A 38 25.72 -0.88 -9.11
C ALA A 38 27.20 -1.20 -8.87
N TYR A 39 27.49 -2.16 -8.00
CA TYR A 39 28.85 -2.53 -7.63
C TYR A 39 28.92 -4.01 -7.20
N LYS A 40 30.14 -4.52 -7.00
CA LYS A 40 30.33 -5.83 -6.37
C LYS A 40 30.38 -5.64 -4.84
N PRO A 41 29.35 -6.08 -4.08
CA PRO A 41 29.34 -5.90 -2.63
C PRO A 41 30.44 -6.72 -1.94
N ASN A 42 30.81 -6.28 -0.74
CA ASN A 42 31.74 -6.96 0.15
C ASN A 42 31.16 -7.02 1.57
N GLU A 43 31.72 -7.88 2.41
CA GLU A 43 31.19 -8.17 3.75
C GLU A 43 31.42 -7.01 4.76
N ASN A 44 32.31 -6.07 4.47
CA ASN A 44 32.61 -4.94 5.38
C ASN A 44 31.60 -3.79 5.24
N ARG A 45 30.62 -3.92 4.34
CA ARG A 45 29.59 -2.90 4.13
C ARG A 45 28.74 -2.70 5.38
N ARG A 46 28.41 -1.43 5.66
CA ARG A 46 27.52 -1.01 6.75
C ARG A 46 26.30 -0.23 6.28
N ALA A 47 26.31 0.22 5.02
CA ALA A 47 25.24 0.93 4.36
C ALA A 47 25.30 0.68 2.84
N LEU A 48 24.22 1.04 2.15
CA LEU A 48 24.16 1.13 0.68
C LEU A 48 24.98 2.34 0.19
N ASP A 49 25.46 2.29 -1.06
CA ASP A 49 26.23 3.40 -1.63
C ASP A 49 25.33 4.59 -2.02
N LYS A 50 24.14 4.30 -2.55
CA LYS A 50 23.14 5.30 -2.93
C LYS A 50 21.74 4.83 -2.54
N GLU A 51 21.51 4.72 -1.22
CA GLU A 51 20.18 4.45 -0.67
C GLU A 51 19.19 5.53 -1.15
N ARG A 52 18.08 5.11 -1.75
CA ARG A 52 17.01 6.01 -2.19
C ARG A 52 15.84 5.99 -1.24
N SER A 53 15.42 4.79 -0.84
CA SER A 53 14.27 4.57 0.04
C SER A 53 14.43 3.30 0.85
N ARG A 54 13.77 3.26 2.00
CA ARG A 54 13.69 2.10 2.88
C ARG A 54 12.23 1.82 3.20
N PHE A 55 11.84 0.56 3.08
CA PHE A 55 10.47 0.12 3.26
C PHE A 55 10.40 -1.01 4.29
N PRO A 56 9.33 -1.06 5.09
CA PRO A 56 9.08 -2.22 5.93
C PRO A 56 8.82 -3.45 5.04
N ILE A 57 9.19 -4.62 5.53
CA ILE A 57 8.92 -5.87 4.82
C ILE A 57 7.40 -6.06 4.72
N ALA A 58 6.91 -6.22 3.49
CA ALA A 58 5.49 -6.47 3.23
C ALA A 58 5.13 -7.90 3.65
N ARG A 59 5.97 -8.85 3.26
CA ARG A 59 5.87 -10.26 3.66
C ARG A 59 7.25 -10.90 3.77
N GLY A 60 7.43 -11.78 4.76
CA GLY A 60 8.56 -12.69 4.90
C GLY A 60 8.07 -14.11 5.10
N LYS A 61 8.60 -15.05 4.32
CA LYS A 61 8.33 -16.48 4.48
C LYS A 61 9.62 -17.27 4.39
N THR A 62 9.93 -18.01 5.43
CA THR A 62 10.97 -19.04 5.39
C THR A 62 10.51 -20.16 4.46
N VAL A 63 11.19 -20.34 3.33
CA VAL A 63 10.89 -21.38 2.33
C VAL A 63 11.62 -22.67 2.70
N THR A 64 12.89 -22.53 3.09
CA THR A 64 13.71 -23.59 3.67
C THR A 64 14.51 -23.00 4.84
N PRO A 65 15.16 -23.81 5.70
CA PRO A 65 15.99 -23.30 6.79
C PRO A 65 17.09 -22.32 6.35
N THR A 66 17.46 -22.35 5.06
CA THR A 66 18.49 -21.49 4.47
C THR A 66 17.96 -20.57 3.37
N GLN A 67 16.64 -20.53 3.14
CA GLN A 67 16.04 -19.68 2.10
C GLN A 67 14.84 -18.94 2.64
N ILE A 68 14.88 -17.61 2.49
CA ILE A 68 13.81 -16.73 2.90
C ILE A 68 13.28 -16.00 1.69
N HIS A 69 11.98 -16.13 1.44
CA HIS A 69 11.27 -15.30 0.49
C HIS A 69 10.81 -14.02 1.19
N MET A 70 11.10 -12.86 0.63
CA MET A 70 10.64 -11.58 1.16
C MET A 70 10.12 -10.69 0.05
N SER A 71 9.06 -9.93 0.34
CA SER A 71 8.52 -8.94 -0.57
C SER A 71 8.47 -7.55 0.05
N VAL A 72 8.59 -6.54 -0.80
CA VAL A 72 8.61 -5.12 -0.43
C VAL A 72 7.76 -4.38 -1.45
N LEU A 73 6.94 -3.44 -0.96
CA LEU A 73 6.22 -2.51 -1.81
C LEU A 73 6.89 -1.13 -1.72
N ASP A 74 7.38 -0.65 -2.85
CA ASP A 74 7.73 0.75 -3.03
C ASP A 74 6.51 1.48 -3.62
N ASN A 75 5.82 2.24 -2.76
CA ASN A 75 4.72 3.13 -3.12
C ASN A 75 5.14 4.61 -3.09
N SER A 76 6.46 4.88 -3.13
CA SER A 76 6.97 6.25 -3.18
C SER A 76 6.81 6.85 -4.57
N ASP A 77 6.79 8.17 -4.65
CA ASP A 77 6.73 8.95 -5.90
C ASP A 77 8.11 9.13 -6.57
N LYS A 78 9.13 8.37 -6.12
CA LYS A 78 10.50 8.48 -6.64
C LYS A 78 10.64 7.77 -7.98
N SER A 79 11.59 8.24 -8.78
CA SER A 79 11.99 7.62 -10.04
C SER A 79 13.46 7.24 -10.01
N PHE A 80 13.78 5.96 -10.13
CA PHE A 80 15.17 5.48 -10.16
C PHE A 80 15.26 4.01 -10.62
N TRP A 81 16.44 3.63 -11.11
CA TRP A 81 16.78 2.23 -11.34
C TRP A 81 17.20 1.58 -10.03
N VAL A 82 16.53 0.50 -9.66
CA VAL A 82 16.92 -0.33 -8.50
C VAL A 82 18.12 -1.18 -8.91
N ARG A 83 19.28 -0.94 -8.30
CA ARG A 83 20.56 -1.61 -8.62
C ARG A 83 21.25 -2.20 -7.40
N GLU A 84 20.85 -1.78 -6.21
CA GLU A 84 21.28 -2.35 -4.94
C GLU A 84 20.06 -2.53 -4.02
N VAL A 85 20.11 -3.58 -3.21
CA VAL A 85 19.09 -3.93 -2.23
C VAL A 85 19.81 -4.28 -0.93
N GLY A 86 19.45 -3.63 0.17
CA GLY A 86 19.96 -3.98 1.49
C GLY A 86 18.86 -4.42 2.43
N PHE A 87 19.18 -5.38 3.29
CA PHE A 87 18.27 -5.96 4.27
C PHE A 87 18.72 -5.51 5.65
N PHE A 88 17.80 -4.96 6.44
CA PHE A 88 18.10 -4.30 7.71
C PHE A 88 17.42 -4.99 8.88
N LEU A 89 18.18 -5.10 9.97
CA LEU A 89 17.67 -5.54 11.26
C LEU A 89 16.84 -4.45 11.95
N ASP A 90 16.14 -4.80 13.02
CA ASP A 90 15.36 -3.89 13.86
C ASP A 90 16.20 -2.79 14.53
N ASP A 91 17.46 -3.08 14.84
CA ASP A 91 18.45 -2.12 15.35
C ASP A 91 19.04 -1.17 14.27
N GLY A 92 18.66 -1.36 13.00
CA GLY A 92 19.17 -0.59 11.86
C GLY A 92 20.48 -1.09 11.28
N THR A 93 21.02 -2.22 11.76
CA THR A 93 22.21 -2.87 11.19
C THR A 93 21.91 -3.42 9.80
N LEU A 94 22.77 -3.12 8.82
CA LEU A 94 22.73 -3.73 7.49
C LEU A 94 23.10 -5.21 7.60
N PHE A 95 22.13 -6.09 7.53
CA PHE A 95 22.32 -7.55 7.60
C PHE A 95 23.00 -8.09 6.35
N ALA A 96 22.43 -7.80 5.19
CA ALA A 96 22.92 -8.31 3.92
C ALA A 96 22.68 -7.30 2.80
N VAL A 97 23.49 -7.36 1.75
CA VAL A 97 23.39 -6.46 0.60
C VAL A 97 23.58 -7.22 -0.70
N TYR A 98 22.70 -6.96 -1.66
CA TYR A 98 22.85 -7.41 -3.03
C TYR A 98 23.07 -6.20 -3.93
N SER A 99 24.09 -6.29 -4.78
CA SER A 99 24.30 -5.40 -5.93
C SER A 99 25.13 -6.17 -6.94
N GLU A 100 25.02 -5.81 -8.22
CA GLU A 100 25.81 -6.40 -9.28
C GLU A 100 26.25 -5.30 -10.26
N PRO A 101 27.54 -5.25 -10.67
CA PRO A 101 28.02 -4.23 -11.59
C PRO A 101 27.20 -4.19 -12.89
N ASN A 102 26.84 -2.99 -13.34
CA ASN A 102 26.11 -2.73 -14.58
C ASN A 102 24.72 -3.38 -14.69
N LYS A 103 24.19 -4.00 -13.63
CA LYS A 103 22.87 -4.63 -13.65
C LYS A 103 21.83 -3.72 -13.01
N ALA A 104 20.64 -3.71 -13.58
CA ALA A 104 19.45 -3.16 -12.94
C ALA A 104 18.47 -4.29 -12.65
N LEU A 105 17.88 -4.26 -11.46
CA LEU A 105 16.89 -5.23 -11.02
C LEU A 105 15.49 -4.86 -11.46
N ALA A 106 15.16 -3.58 -11.36
CA ALA A 106 13.87 -3.04 -11.74
C ALA A 106 13.97 -1.52 -11.96
N TYR A 107 12.97 -0.95 -12.62
CA TYR A 107 12.78 0.49 -12.69
C TYR A 107 11.58 0.89 -11.82
N LYS A 108 11.78 1.85 -10.91
CA LYS A 108 10.69 2.50 -10.18
C LYS A 108 10.29 3.77 -10.94
N SER A 109 9.01 3.87 -11.27
CA SER A 109 8.37 5.07 -11.84
C SER A 109 7.54 5.79 -10.76
N PRO A 110 7.40 7.12 -10.77
CA PRO A 110 6.61 7.86 -9.77
C PRO A 110 5.16 7.40 -9.63
N GLU A 111 4.54 7.01 -10.74
CA GLU A 111 3.09 6.75 -10.83
C GLU A 111 2.71 5.30 -10.57
N VAL A 112 3.70 4.40 -10.54
CA VAL A 112 3.47 2.96 -10.47
C VAL A 112 4.10 2.39 -9.22
N ASP A 113 3.27 1.77 -8.40
CA ASP A 113 3.71 1.00 -7.24
C ASP A 113 4.55 -0.20 -7.70
N LEU A 114 5.73 -0.35 -7.11
CA LEU A 114 6.67 -1.42 -7.46
C LEU A 114 6.69 -2.47 -6.35
N LEU A 115 6.11 -3.62 -6.63
CA LEU A 115 6.23 -4.81 -5.76
C LEU A 115 7.44 -5.64 -6.21
N LEU A 116 8.41 -5.80 -5.31
CA LEU A 116 9.56 -6.68 -5.53
C LEU A 116 9.54 -7.82 -4.54
N ALA A 117 9.87 -9.01 -5.05
CA ALA A 117 10.03 -10.21 -4.25
C ALA A 117 11.42 -10.81 -4.48
N PHE A 118 12.07 -11.19 -3.39
CA PHE A 118 13.44 -11.66 -3.35
C PHE A 118 13.51 -12.99 -2.60
N GLU A 119 14.36 -13.89 -3.09
CA GLU A 119 14.79 -15.05 -2.33
C GLU A 119 16.17 -14.80 -1.77
N LEU A 120 16.29 -14.85 -0.45
CA LEU A 120 17.51 -14.68 0.32
C LEU A 120 18.07 -16.06 0.63
N ALA A 121 19.20 -16.42 0.03
CA ALA A 121 19.95 -17.61 0.42
C ALA A 121 20.86 -17.28 1.61
N LEU A 122 20.54 -17.82 2.78
CA LEU A 122 21.33 -17.74 4.00
C LEU A 122 22.46 -18.78 3.94
N SER A 123 23.71 -18.32 3.85
CA SER A 123 24.90 -19.16 3.95
C SER A 123 25.79 -18.70 5.10
N GLY A 124 26.14 -19.60 6.01
CA GLY A 124 27.07 -19.29 7.11
C GLY A 124 26.43 -18.79 8.41
N ILE A 125 25.12 -18.96 8.60
CA ILE A 125 24.43 -18.74 9.88
C ILE A 125 23.67 -19.99 10.32
N PRO A 126 23.49 -20.23 11.63
CA PRO A 126 22.66 -21.33 12.13
C PRO A 126 21.20 -21.18 11.67
N ALA A 127 20.54 -22.32 11.41
CA ALA A 127 19.08 -22.35 11.27
C ALA A 127 18.42 -21.76 12.53
N ASP A 128 17.26 -21.13 12.37
CA ASP A 128 16.47 -20.49 13.44
C ASP A 128 17.12 -19.29 14.15
N SER A 129 18.22 -18.74 13.62
CA SER A 129 18.86 -17.53 14.16
C SER A 129 18.17 -16.21 13.76
N LEU A 130 17.19 -16.29 12.86
CA LEU A 130 16.58 -15.13 12.20
C LEU A 130 15.05 -15.24 12.17
N THR A 131 14.37 -14.18 12.61
CA THR A 131 12.93 -13.98 12.44
C THR A 131 12.70 -12.85 11.45
N ILE A 132 11.69 -12.98 10.58
CA ILE A 132 11.24 -11.85 9.74
C ILE A 132 10.01 -11.22 10.37
N ILE A 133 10.05 -9.90 10.54
CA ILE A 133 8.88 -9.14 10.99
C ILE A 133 8.29 -8.48 9.74
N ASP A 134 7.16 -9.01 9.30
CA ASP A 134 6.43 -8.51 8.14
C ASP A 134 5.10 -7.85 8.51
N LYS A 135 4.45 -7.24 7.52
CA LYS A 135 3.12 -6.65 7.67
C LYS A 135 1.97 -7.63 7.33
N GLY A 136 2.27 -8.90 7.04
CA GLY A 136 1.29 -9.97 6.83
C GLY A 136 0.41 -9.86 5.58
N ALA A 137 0.74 -9.03 4.59
CA ALA A 137 -0.18 -8.71 3.50
C ALA A 137 0.44 -8.95 2.11
N GLU A 138 -0.03 -9.98 1.39
CA GLU A 138 0.50 -10.32 0.06
C GLU A 138 -0.39 -9.84 -1.11
N LEU A 139 -1.72 -10.01 -1.01
CA LEU A 139 -2.68 -9.50 -2.03
C LEU A 139 -3.40 -8.21 -1.61
N ASN A 140 -3.58 -8.00 -0.30
CA ASN A 140 -4.32 -6.85 0.21
C ASN A 140 -3.64 -5.53 -0.14
N ILE A 141 -2.31 -5.49 -0.25
CA ILE A 141 -1.60 -4.23 -0.42
C ILE A 141 -1.79 -3.63 -1.82
N LEU A 142 -1.80 -4.47 -2.86
CA LEU A 142 -2.01 -4.00 -4.23
C LEU A 142 -3.49 -3.71 -4.54
N ILE A 143 -4.41 -4.42 -3.89
CA ILE A 143 -5.84 -4.37 -4.22
C ILE A 143 -6.62 -3.43 -3.29
N ALA A 144 -6.25 -3.32 -2.01
CA ALA A 144 -7.01 -2.51 -1.05
C ALA A 144 -7.13 -1.02 -1.43
N PRO A 145 -6.08 -0.34 -1.93
CA PRO A 145 -6.23 1.05 -2.37
C PRO A 145 -7.25 1.19 -3.49
N GLU A 146 -7.26 0.25 -4.45
CA GLU A 146 -8.21 0.25 -5.57
C GLU A 146 -9.63 -0.09 -5.12
N LEU A 147 -9.80 -1.05 -4.21
CA LEU A 147 -11.11 -1.34 -3.61
C LEU A 147 -11.64 -0.17 -2.79
N ALA A 148 -10.78 0.56 -2.07
CA ALA A 148 -11.18 1.76 -1.34
C ALA A 148 -11.63 2.88 -2.28
N LYS A 149 -10.93 3.08 -3.41
CA LYS A 149 -11.34 4.00 -4.47
C LYS A 149 -12.69 3.61 -5.07
N MET A 150 -12.89 2.33 -5.41
CA MET A 150 -14.16 1.81 -5.93
C MET A 150 -15.31 1.98 -4.92
N ALA A 151 -15.08 1.63 -3.65
CA ALA A 151 -16.06 1.81 -2.59
C ALA A 151 -16.46 3.28 -2.42
N THR A 152 -15.48 4.19 -2.47
CA THR A 152 -15.73 5.64 -2.39
C THR A 152 -16.55 6.13 -3.58
N ALA A 153 -16.25 5.66 -4.79
CA ALA A 153 -17.03 5.97 -5.98
C ALA A 153 -18.48 5.45 -5.86
N GLN A 154 -18.66 4.21 -5.39
CA GLN A 154 -19.98 3.60 -5.20
C GLN A 154 -20.80 4.33 -4.13
N ILE A 155 -20.18 4.66 -2.99
CA ILE A 155 -20.81 5.47 -1.93
C ILE A 155 -21.21 6.85 -2.48
N THR A 156 -20.34 7.48 -3.27
CA THR A 156 -20.63 8.78 -3.89
C THR A 156 -21.82 8.69 -4.85
N MET A 157 -21.90 7.63 -5.66
CA MET A 157 -23.06 7.39 -6.53
C MET A 157 -24.34 7.18 -5.73
N MET A 158 -24.27 6.39 -4.66
CA MET A 158 -25.42 6.13 -3.79
C MET A 158 -25.91 7.41 -3.09
N ASN A 159 -24.99 8.24 -2.61
CA ASN A 159 -25.33 9.54 -2.03
C ASN A 159 -26.02 10.45 -3.05
N ARG A 160 -25.50 10.54 -4.29
CA ARG A 160 -26.16 11.30 -5.37
C ARG A 160 -27.56 10.76 -5.67
N TYR A 161 -27.74 9.44 -5.69
CA TYR A 161 -29.05 8.82 -5.89
C TYR A 161 -30.03 9.17 -4.76
N LEU A 162 -29.60 9.12 -3.50
CA LEU A 162 -30.43 9.50 -2.36
C LEU A 162 -30.82 10.98 -2.40
N THR A 163 -29.88 11.87 -2.73
CA THR A 163 -30.16 13.30 -2.92
C THR A 163 -31.17 13.53 -4.04
N LEU A 164 -31.00 12.86 -5.18
CA LEU A 164 -31.96 12.93 -6.29
C LEU A 164 -33.36 12.47 -5.85
N LYS A 165 -33.44 11.33 -5.15
CA LYS A 165 -34.71 10.82 -4.63
C LYS A 165 -35.37 11.80 -3.66
N ALA A 166 -34.61 12.39 -2.75
CA ALA A 166 -35.11 13.40 -1.82
C ALA A 166 -35.69 14.61 -2.55
N HIS A 167 -35.02 15.11 -3.60
CA HIS A 167 -35.53 16.19 -4.42
C HIS A 167 -36.80 15.81 -5.19
N LEU A 168 -36.88 14.59 -5.73
CA LEU A 168 -38.10 14.10 -6.40
C LEU A 168 -39.28 14.01 -5.44
N ASP A 169 -39.07 13.53 -4.21
CA ASP A 169 -40.10 13.47 -3.18
C ASP A 169 -40.57 14.87 -2.75
N GLU A 170 -39.65 15.83 -2.66
CA GLU A 170 -39.96 17.22 -2.36
C GLU A 170 -40.74 17.89 -3.50
N GLN A 171 -40.33 17.67 -4.76
CA GLN A 171 -41.05 18.13 -5.94
C GLN A 171 -42.47 17.55 -6.02
N ALA A 172 -42.65 16.27 -5.70
CA ALA A 172 -43.98 15.65 -5.67
C ALA A 172 -44.90 16.31 -4.62
N LYS A 173 -44.36 16.66 -3.45
CA LYS A 173 -45.10 17.40 -2.42
C LYS A 173 -45.46 18.81 -2.88
N GLN A 174 -44.50 19.54 -3.45
CA GLN A 174 -44.74 20.88 -3.99
C GLN A 174 -45.81 20.87 -5.08
N HIS A 175 -45.73 19.92 -6.02
CA HIS A 175 -46.71 19.75 -7.08
C HIS A 175 -48.12 19.49 -6.53
N THR A 176 -48.23 18.62 -5.51
CA THR A 176 -49.53 18.34 -4.85
C THR A 176 -50.09 19.60 -4.15
N GLN A 177 -49.24 20.36 -3.45
CA GLN A 177 -49.64 21.61 -2.82
C GLN A 177 -50.07 22.66 -3.85
N GLN A 178 -49.36 22.75 -4.97
CA GLN A 178 -49.68 23.67 -6.05
C GLN A 178 -51.05 23.34 -6.67
N LEU A 179 -51.34 22.06 -6.92
CA LEU A 179 -52.67 21.63 -7.39
C LEU A 179 -53.78 21.99 -6.40
N ALA A 180 -53.54 21.78 -5.10
CA ALA A 180 -54.51 22.16 -4.06
C ALA A 180 -54.75 23.68 -4.02
N GLN A 181 -53.70 24.50 -4.12
CA GLN A 181 -53.82 25.96 -4.18
C GLN A 181 -54.61 26.42 -5.41
N ILE A 182 -54.33 25.85 -6.58
CA ILE A 182 -55.07 26.15 -7.81
C ILE A 182 -56.55 25.81 -7.63
N ALA A 183 -56.86 24.63 -7.07
CA ALA A 183 -58.25 24.23 -6.81
C ALA A 183 -58.96 25.19 -5.85
N THR A 184 -58.30 25.63 -4.77
CA THR A 184 -58.86 26.63 -3.84
C THR A 184 -59.15 27.96 -4.54
N ILE A 185 -58.20 28.47 -5.34
CA ILE A 185 -58.37 29.72 -6.10
C ILE A 185 -59.54 29.62 -7.08
N GLN A 186 -59.67 28.48 -7.78
CA GLN A 186 -60.79 28.21 -8.68
C GLN A 186 -62.13 28.16 -7.95
N ILE A 187 -62.20 27.51 -6.79
CA ILE A 187 -63.42 27.46 -5.96
C ILE A 187 -63.79 28.87 -5.48
N ASP A 188 -62.84 29.65 -4.99
CA ASP A 188 -63.09 31.01 -4.48
C ASP A 188 -63.49 32.00 -5.59
N SER A 189 -62.92 31.86 -6.79
CA SER A 189 -63.34 32.66 -7.95
C SER A 189 -64.75 32.29 -8.43
N MET A 190 -65.09 30.99 -8.49
CA MET A 190 -66.45 30.53 -8.77
C MET A 190 -67.46 31.04 -7.73
N ARG A 191 -67.11 30.95 -6.44
CA ARG A 191 -67.97 31.44 -5.35
C ARG A 191 -68.26 32.92 -5.52
N ARG A 192 -67.24 33.74 -5.75
CA ARG A 192 -67.40 35.19 -6.00
C ARG A 192 -68.29 35.46 -7.21
N TYR A 193 -68.06 34.78 -8.34
CA TYR A 193 -68.88 34.93 -9.54
C TYR A 193 -70.37 34.60 -9.31
N LEU A 194 -70.66 33.53 -8.58
CA LEU A 194 -72.04 33.15 -8.26
C LEU A 194 -72.71 34.13 -7.30
N THR A 195 -71.95 34.72 -6.37
CA THR A 195 -72.48 35.70 -5.41
C THR A 195 -72.81 37.03 -6.10
N ASP A 196 -72.00 37.43 -7.07
CA ASP A 196 -72.18 38.65 -7.87
C ASP A 196 -73.38 38.56 -8.84
N LYS A 197 -73.73 37.34 -9.29
CA LYS A 197 -74.89 37.08 -10.16
C LYS A 197 -76.24 36.96 -9.42
N LEU A 198 -76.23 36.87 -8.10
CA LEU A 198 -77.42 36.69 -7.26
C LEU A 198 -77.88 37.99 -6.57
N GLN A 199 -77.22 39.12 -6.86
CA GLN A 199 -77.67 40.48 -6.52
C GLN A 199 -78.31 41.15 -7.72
#